data_AF-A0A1B0D1D5-F1
#
_entry.id   AF-A0A1B0D1D5-F1
#
_cell.length_a   1.000
_cell.length_b   1.000
_cell.length_c   1.000
_cell.angle_alpha   90.00
_cell.angle_beta   90.00
_cell.angle_gamma   90.00
#
_symmetry.space_group_name_H-M   'P 1'
#
loop_
_entity.id
_entity.type
_entity.pdbx_description
1 polymer ?
#
loop_
_entity_poly.entity_id
_entity_poly.type
_entity_poly.pdbx_seq_one_letter_code
_entity_poly.pdbx_strand_id
1 'polypeptide(L)'
;MSDDEEYSSEEEEVVEETHEQPAAKPEGEAGDPEFVKRQDQKRSELDEQLKEYINEWRKQRAKEEDELKKLKEKQAKRKVTRAEEEQRMAQRKKEEEERRVREIEEKKQREIEEKRQRLEEAEKKRQAMVQAMKDKDKKGPNFTITKRDTSSINLSAQMDRNKTKEQLEEEKKISLSFRIKPLDLTGLGESKLRAKAQELWETIVKLETEKYDLEERQKRQDYDLKELKERQKQQLRHKALKKGLDPEALTGKYPPKIQVASKYERRVDTRSYDDKKKLFEGGYITMMDEMRNELWQKRNDRFTKRRRPKLPKWFGERPGKKPGDAETPEGEEEGKADEIEEDEIEEVAVEEVEEEVVEEEEEEEEEEEEEEEEEEEEEEEE
;
A
#
# COMPACT_ATOMS: atom_id res chain seq x y z
N MET A 1 17.55 7.01 -15.46
CA MET A 1 17.53 5.79 -16.30
C MET A 1 16.13 5.74 -16.86
N SER A 2 15.94 6.07 -18.15
CA SER A 2 15.78 5.09 -19.27
C SER A 2 14.70 4.09 -18.89
N ASP A 3 13.48 4.17 -19.42
CA ASP A 3 13.00 3.89 -20.78
C ASP A 3 11.46 3.97 -20.65
N ASP A 4 10.57 4.02 -21.63
CA ASP A 4 10.53 4.15 -23.09
C ASP A 4 9.02 3.95 -23.34
N GLU A 5 8.29 4.97 -23.79
CA GLU A 5 6.89 4.79 -24.15
C GLU A 5 6.71 5.33 -25.57
N GLU A 6 6.83 4.39 -26.50
CA GLU A 6 6.53 4.50 -27.92
C GLU A 6 5.20 5.23 -28.14
N TYR A 7 5.29 6.46 -28.61
CA TYR A 7 4.16 7.10 -29.26
C TYR A 7 4.07 6.54 -30.68
N SER A 8 3.04 5.75 -30.93
CA SER A 8 2.68 5.21 -32.25
C SER A 8 2.53 6.36 -33.24
N SER A 9 3.56 6.53 -34.08
CA SER A 9 3.54 7.44 -35.22
C SER A 9 2.87 6.71 -36.37
N GLU A 10 1.61 7.04 -36.60
CA GLU A 10 0.86 6.71 -37.81
C GLU A 10 1.46 7.52 -38.97
N GLU A 11 2.64 7.09 -39.46
CA GLU A 11 3.27 7.66 -40.65
C GLU A 11 2.63 7.06 -41.90
N GLU A 12 2.00 7.97 -42.64
CA GLU A 12 1.44 7.80 -43.98
C GLU A 12 2.41 7.06 -44.91
N GLU A 13 1.86 6.07 -45.61
CA GLU A 13 2.46 5.37 -46.73
C GLU A 13 2.91 6.38 -47.80
N VAL A 14 4.22 6.63 -47.88
CA VAL A 14 4.84 7.44 -48.93
C VAL A 14 4.73 6.66 -50.25
N VAL A 15 3.66 6.92 -51.00
CA VAL A 15 3.54 6.55 -52.40
C VAL A 15 4.57 7.38 -53.17
N GLU A 16 5.64 6.71 -53.61
CA GLU A 16 6.67 7.26 -54.49
C GLU A 16 6.05 7.55 -55.87
N GLU A 17 5.39 8.71 -56.01
CA GLU A 17 4.87 9.21 -57.28
C GLU A 17 6.04 9.67 -58.15
N THR A 18 6.34 8.88 -59.18
CA THR A 18 7.39 9.13 -60.17
C THR A 18 7.26 10.51 -60.78
N HIS A 19 8.28 11.34 -60.60
CA HIS A 19 8.43 12.67 -61.18
C HIS A 19 8.48 12.60 -62.72
N GLU A 20 7.33 12.76 -63.39
CA GLU A 20 7.28 13.09 -64.81
C GLU A 20 7.66 14.56 -65.03
N GLN A 21 8.62 14.79 -65.92
CA GLN A 21 9.08 16.11 -66.33
C GLN A 21 7.92 16.95 -66.91
N PRO A 22 7.76 18.23 -66.54
CA PRO A 22 6.77 19.08 -67.16
C PRO A 22 7.20 19.45 -68.59
N ALA A 23 6.40 19.03 -69.56
CA ALA A 23 6.50 19.45 -70.94
C ALA A 23 6.37 20.98 -71.07
N ALA A 24 7.30 21.57 -71.82
CA ALA A 24 7.38 23.00 -72.11
C ALA A 24 6.06 23.56 -72.67
N LYS A 25 5.58 24.66 -72.07
CA LYS A 25 4.67 25.62 -72.72
C LYS A 25 5.49 26.87 -73.11
N PRO A 26 5.14 27.51 -74.24
CA PRO A 26 6.04 28.43 -74.94
C PRO A 26 6.17 29.77 -74.21
N GLU A 27 7.37 30.33 -74.28
CA GLU A 27 7.68 31.72 -73.96
C GLU A 27 6.87 32.68 -74.83
N GLY A 28 6.40 33.77 -74.23
CA GLY A 28 6.13 35.01 -74.97
C GLY A 28 4.82 35.70 -74.64
N GLU A 29 4.77 36.41 -73.51
CA GLU A 29 4.10 37.72 -73.48
C GLU A 29 4.67 38.56 -72.33
N ALA A 30 5.50 39.55 -72.68
CA ALA A 30 5.96 40.55 -71.73
C ALA A 30 4.73 41.32 -71.22
N GLY A 31 4.44 41.14 -69.94
CA GLY A 31 3.22 41.61 -69.29
C GLY A 31 3.03 43.13 -69.37
N ASP A 32 1.79 43.52 -69.62
CA ASP A 32 1.31 44.87 -69.40
C ASP A 32 1.63 45.30 -67.94
N PRO A 33 2.38 46.39 -67.72
CA PRO A 33 2.76 46.83 -66.38
C PRO A 33 1.57 47.14 -65.48
N GLU A 34 0.38 47.41 -66.03
CA GLU A 34 -0.83 47.59 -65.23
C GLU A 34 -1.40 46.25 -64.74
N PHE A 35 -1.31 45.19 -65.55
CA PHE A 35 -1.74 43.84 -65.18
C PHE A 35 -0.87 43.25 -64.07
N VAL A 36 0.46 43.43 -64.16
CA VAL A 36 1.40 42.99 -63.12
C VAL A 36 1.15 43.74 -61.80
N LYS A 37 0.96 45.07 -61.85
CA LYS A 37 0.61 45.86 -60.65
C LYS A 37 -0.70 45.41 -60.01
N ARG A 38 -1.72 45.06 -60.80
CA ARG A 38 -3.00 44.58 -60.28
C ARG A 38 -2.88 43.16 -59.72
N GLN A 39 -2.03 42.32 -60.28
CA GLN A 39 -1.73 41.00 -59.73
C GLN A 39 -0.93 41.11 -58.42
N ASP A 40 0.03 42.02 -58.35
CA ASP A 40 0.81 42.30 -57.14
C ASP A 40 -0.04 42.92 -56.03
N GLN A 41 -0.97 43.81 -56.37
CA GLN A 41 -1.96 44.35 -55.42
C GLN A 41 -2.85 43.25 -54.84
N LYS A 42 -3.37 42.35 -55.68
CA LYS A 42 -4.16 41.21 -55.22
C LYS A 42 -3.34 40.24 -54.37
N ARG A 43 -2.06 40.02 -54.71
CA ARG A 43 -1.15 39.21 -53.88
C ARG A 43 -0.87 39.89 -52.54
N SER A 44 -0.63 41.21 -52.52
CA SER A 44 -0.42 41.94 -51.28
C SER A 44 -1.67 42.00 -50.40
N GLU A 45 -2.87 42.12 -50.98
CA GLU A 45 -4.14 42.06 -50.26
C GLU A 45 -4.36 40.68 -49.63
N LEU A 46 -4.05 39.61 -50.36
CA LEU A 46 -4.11 38.24 -49.82
C LEU A 46 -3.06 38.01 -48.72
N ASP A 47 -1.84 38.51 -48.90
CA ASP A 47 -0.78 38.44 -47.89
C ASP A 47 -1.13 39.24 -46.63
N GLU A 48 -1.83 40.37 -46.78
CA GLU A 48 -2.31 41.20 -45.68
C GLU A 48 -3.45 40.50 -44.92
N GLN A 49 -4.42 39.90 -45.63
CA GLN A 49 -5.46 39.05 -45.04
C GLN A 49 -4.87 37.84 -44.30
N LEU A 50 -3.86 37.18 -44.86
CA LEU A 50 -3.14 36.09 -44.21
C LEU A 50 -2.42 36.55 -42.94
N LYS A 51 -1.78 37.73 -42.97
CA LYS A 51 -1.15 38.32 -41.79
C LYS A 51 -2.16 38.66 -40.70
N GLU A 52 -3.31 39.23 -41.07
CA GLU A 52 -4.41 39.51 -40.14
C GLU A 52 -4.93 38.24 -39.50
N TYR A 53 -5.21 37.20 -40.29
CA TYR A 53 -5.65 35.89 -39.80
C TYR A 53 -4.62 35.24 -38.86
N ILE A 54 -3.33 35.26 -39.20
CA ILE A 54 -2.25 34.76 -38.32
C ILE A 54 -2.20 35.55 -37.01
N ASN A 55 -2.38 36.87 -37.06
CA ASN A 55 -2.38 37.72 -35.87
C ASN A 55 -3.61 37.49 -35.00
N GLU A 56 -4.78 37.28 -35.59
CA GLU A 56 -6.00 36.93 -34.86
C GLU A 56 -5.88 35.56 -34.19
N TRP A 57 -5.35 34.56 -34.89
CA TRP A 57 -5.11 33.24 -34.35
C TRP A 57 -4.11 33.26 -33.19
N ARG A 58 -3.00 34.02 -33.33
CA ARG A 58 -2.05 34.23 -32.22
C ARG A 58 -2.70 34.92 -31.02
N LYS A 59 -3.56 35.91 -31.25
CA LYS A 59 -4.30 36.59 -30.17
C LYS A 59 -5.30 35.65 -29.49
N GLN A 60 -5.98 34.79 -30.24
CA GLN A 60 -6.91 33.79 -29.69
C GLN A 60 -6.15 32.77 -28.84
N ARG A 61 -5.08 32.17 -29.38
CA ARG A 61 -4.24 31.24 -28.62
C ARG A 61 -3.65 31.89 -27.36
N ALA A 62 -3.13 33.13 -27.45
CA ALA A 62 -2.59 33.83 -26.29
C ALA A 62 -3.66 34.08 -25.21
N LYS A 63 -4.90 34.41 -25.60
CA LYS A 63 -6.01 34.55 -24.65
C LYS A 63 -6.37 33.23 -23.99
N GLU A 64 -6.46 32.15 -24.77
CA GLU A 64 -6.74 30.81 -24.26
C GLU A 64 -5.65 30.32 -23.31
N GLU A 65 -4.38 30.53 -23.65
CA GLU A 65 -3.23 30.21 -22.78
C GLU A 65 -3.24 31.01 -21.48
N ASP A 66 -3.54 32.32 -21.53
CA ASP A 66 -3.64 33.17 -20.35
C ASP A 66 -4.82 32.80 -19.45
N GLU A 67 -5.96 32.42 -20.03
CA GLU A 67 -7.12 31.93 -19.29
C GLU A 67 -6.83 30.58 -18.62
N LEU A 68 -6.20 29.66 -19.34
CA LEU A 68 -5.81 28.36 -18.84
C LEU A 68 -4.75 28.50 -17.73
N LYS A 69 -3.81 29.43 -17.87
CA LYS A 69 -2.83 29.77 -16.83
C LYS A 69 -3.50 30.37 -15.58
N LYS A 70 -4.46 31.29 -15.73
CA LYS A 70 -5.25 31.84 -14.62
C LYS A 70 -6.06 30.76 -13.89
N LEU A 71 -6.62 29.81 -14.62
CA LEU A 71 -7.36 28.68 -14.03
C LEU A 71 -6.42 27.75 -13.24
N LYS A 72 -5.26 27.40 -13.80
CA LYS A 72 -4.23 26.61 -13.09
C LYS A 72 -3.71 27.34 -11.86
N GLU A 73 -3.50 28.66 -11.93
CA GLU A 73 -3.07 29.45 -10.77
C GLU A 73 -4.14 29.52 -9.69
N LYS A 74 -5.43 29.64 -10.05
CA LYS A 74 -6.55 29.55 -9.09
C LYS A 74 -6.63 28.17 -8.44
N GLN A 75 -6.48 27.10 -9.21
CA GLN A 75 -6.47 25.73 -8.68
C GLN A 75 -5.27 25.51 -7.75
N ALA A 76 -4.09 26.00 -8.12
CA ALA A 76 -2.89 25.98 -7.28
C ALA A 76 -3.09 26.77 -5.97
N LYS A 77 -3.65 27.98 -6.04
CA LYS A 77 -3.98 28.78 -4.85
C LYS A 77 -5.00 28.09 -3.94
N ARG A 78 -6.02 27.45 -4.49
CA ARG A 78 -6.99 26.63 -3.72
C ARG A 78 -6.31 25.43 -3.05
N LYS A 79 -5.37 24.77 -3.75
CA LYS A 79 -4.62 23.65 -3.19
C LYS A 79 -3.70 24.10 -2.04
N VAL A 80 -3.02 25.23 -2.18
CA VAL A 80 -2.16 25.80 -1.14
C VAL A 80 -2.97 26.25 0.07
N THR A 81 -4.09 26.95 -0.13
CA THR A 81 -4.97 27.39 0.96
C THR A 81 -5.57 26.22 1.71
N ARG A 82 -6.04 25.17 1.01
CA ARG A 82 -6.49 23.92 1.66
C ARG A 82 -5.36 23.23 2.44
N ALA A 83 -4.17 23.15 1.87
CA ALA A 83 -3.02 22.55 2.54
C ALA A 83 -2.62 23.35 3.80
N GLU A 84 -2.71 24.68 3.76
CA GLU A 84 -2.42 25.55 4.90
C GLU A 84 -3.49 25.44 5.99
N GLU A 85 -4.77 25.35 5.62
CA GLU A 85 -5.87 25.10 6.55
C GLU A 85 -5.79 23.71 7.19
N GLU A 86 -5.48 22.67 6.41
CA GLU A 86 -5.27 21.31 6.89
C GLU A 86 -4.06 21.23 7.82
N GLN A 87 -2.93 21.86 7.48
CA GLN A 87 -1.76 21.95 8.36
C GLN A 87 -2.09 22.68 9.67
N ARG A 88 -2.87 23.77 9.62
CA ARG A 88 -3.29 24.51 10.81
C ARG A 88 -4.23 23.69 11.70
N MET A 89 -5.13 22.92 11.11
CA MET A 89 -6.03 22.02 11.85
C MET A 89 -5.28 20.82 12.41
N ALA A 90 -4.31 20.27 11.67
CA ALA A 90 -3.43 19.19 12.15
C ALA A 90 -2.53 19.66 13.29
N GLN A 91 -1.96 20.87 13.21
CA GLN A 91 -1.19 21.47 14.31
C GLN A 91 -2.05 21.64 15.56
N ARG A 92 -3.30 22.12 15.43
CA ARG A 92 -4.23 22.24 16.56
C ARG A 92 -4.59 20.87 17.17
N LYS A 93 -4.86 19.86 16.35
CA LYS A 93 -5.12 18.49 16.81
C LYS A 93 -3.90 17.90 17.52
N LYS A 94 -2.70 18.10 16.97
CA LYS A 94 -1.45 17.64 17.58
C LYS A 94 -1.17 18.32 18.92
N GLU A 95 -1.42 19.62 19.03
CA GLU A 95 -1.28 20.35 20.30
C GLU A 95 -2.31 19.89 21.36
N GLU A 96 -3.53 19.55 20.95
CA GLU A 96 -4.58 19.03 21.84
C GLU A 96 -4.30 17.58 22.28
N GLU A 97 -3.83 16.74 21.37
CA GLU A 97 -3.39 15.37 21.65
C GLU A 97 -2.14 15.36 22.55
N GLU A 98 -1.15 16.22 22.27
CA GLU A 98 0.06 16.35 23.10
C GLU A 98 -0.27 16.90 24.51
N ARG A 99 -1.32 17.73 24.66
CA ARG A 99 -1.85 18.11 25.98
C ARG A 99 -2.49 16.92 26.68
N ARG A 100 -3.32 16.14 25.98
CA ARG A 100 -3.98 14.96 26.53
C ARG A 100 -2.97 13.88 26.94
N VAL A 101 -1.94 13.64 26.13
CA VAL A 101 -0.85 12.72 26.44
C VAL A 101 -0.05 13.21 27.65
N ARG A 102 0.29 14.51 27.73
CA ARG A 102 0.96 15.08 28.91
C ARG A 102 0.12 14.95 30.17
N GLU A 103 -1.19 15.16 30.11
CA GLU A 103 -2.09 14.98 31.26
C GLU A 103 -2.20 13.50 31.70
N ILE A 104 -2.19 12.56 30.75
CA ILE A 104 -2.19 11.12 31.02
C ILE A 104 -0.85 10.68 31.63
N GLU A 105 0.28 11.15 31.08
CA GLU A 105 1.61 10.88 31.61
C GLU A 105 1.80 11.48 33.01
N GLU A 106 1.33 12.70 33.25
CA GLU A 106 1.38 13.34 34.57
C GLU A 106 0.49 12.60 35.59
N LYS A 107 -0.71 12.17 35.19
CA LYS A 107 -1.59 11.35 36.04
C LYS A 107 -0.98 9.99 36.33
N LYS A 108 -0.33 9.36 35.34
CA LYS A 108 0.38 8.08 35.50
C LYS A 108 1.61 8.24 36.40
N GLN A 109 2.36 9.34 36.30
CA GLN A 109 3.47 9.62 37.20
C GLN A 109 3.00 9.88 38.63
N ARG A 110 1.92 10.65 38.83
CA ARG A 110 1.31 10.83 40.17
C ARG A 110 0.81 9.52 40.76
N GLU A 111 0.22 8.63 39.95
CA GLU A 111 -0.23 7.32 40.42
C GLU A 111 0.95 6.39 40.76
N ILE A 112 2.06 6.47 40.03
CA ILE A 112 3.31 5.74 40.33
C ILE A 112 3.94 6.28 41.61
N GLU A 113 3.98 7.60 41.81
CA GLU A 113 4.50 8.23 43.03
C GLU A 113 3.61 7.95 44.25
N GLU A 114 2.29 7.97 44.12
CA GLU A 114 1.35 7.63 45.18
C GLU A 114 1.43 6.15 45.55
N LYS A 115 1.54 5.24 44.56
CA LYS A 115 1.80 3.82 44.81
C LYS A 115 3.17 3.59 45.45
N ARG A 116 4.19 4.36 45.06
CA ARG A 116 5.53 4.31 45.67
C ARG A 116 5.50 4.81 47.11
N GLN A 117 4.83 5.91 47.41
CA GLN A 117 4.64 6.38 48.79
C GLN A 117 3.81 5.40 49.62
N ARG A 118 2.78 4.78 49.04
CA ARG A 118 1.96 3.77 49.73
C ARG A 118 2.75 2.50 50.03
N LEU A 119 3.66 2.09 49.14
CA LEU A 119 4.60 0.99 49.38
C LEU A 119 5.69 1.38 50.38
N GLU A 120 6.17 2.62 50.37
CA GLU A 120 7.17 3.12 51.32
C GLU A 120 6.58 3.30 52.74
N GLU A 121 5.33 3.73 52.86
CA GLU A 121 4.60 3.76 54.14
C GLU A 121 4.27 2.35 54.65
N ALA A 122 3.91 1.44 53.74
CA ALA A 122 3.70 0.03 54.08
C ALA A 122 5.02 -0.67 54.46
N GLU A 123 6.13 -0.34 53.79
CA GLU A 123 7.47 -0.85 54.10
C GLU A 123 7.97 -0.25 55.41
N LYS A 124 7.81 1.04 55.67
CA LYS A 124 8.14 1.68 56.95
C LYS A 124 7.30 1.12 58.10
N LYS A 125 6.01 0.84 57.86
CA LYS A 125 5.12 0.18 58.83
C LYS A 125 5.49 -1.28 59.04
N ARG A 126 5.89 -1.99 57.98
CA ARG A 126 6.40 -3.37 58.05
C ARG A 126 7.78 -3.42 58.70
N GLN A 127 8.64 -2.43 58.49
CA GLN A 127 9.96 -2.32 59.11
C GLN A 127 9.81 -1.99 60.59
N ALA A 128 8.86 -1.13 60.97
CA ALA A 128 8.48 -0.92 62.38
C ALA A 128 7.90 -2.19 63.02
N MET A 129 7.06 -2.94 62.31
CA MET A 129 6.47 -4.20 62.79
C MET A 129 7.48 -5.36 62.82
N VAL A 130 8.41 -5.42 61.86
CA VAL A 130 9.53 -6.37 61.81
C VAL A 130 10.57 -6.02 62.86
N GLN A 131 10.81 -4.74 63.16
CA GLN A 131 11.66 -4.33 64.28
C GLN A 131 11.01 -4.64 65.64
N ALA A 132 9.68 -4.68 65.70
CA ALA A 132 8.92 -5.19 66.85
C ALA A 132 8.77 -6.73 66.88
N MET A 133 8.90 -7.42 65.75
CA MET A 133 8.86 -8.89 65.64
C MET A 133 10.22 -9.55 65.48
N LYS A 134 11.32 -8.79 65.36
CA LYS A 134 12.70 -9.32 65.40
C LYS A 134 13.07 -9.89 66.78
N ASP A 135 12.14 -9.79 67.73
CA ASP A 135 12.15 -10.53 68.99
C ASP A 135 11.53 -11.95 68.91
N LYS A 136 10.89 -12.38 67.81
CA LYS A 136 10.38 -13.77 67.67
C LYS A 136 10.41 -14.32 66.23
N ASP A 137 11.12 -15.43 66.09
CA ASP A 137 11.52 -16.22 64.90
C ASP A 137 10.49 -16.55 63.77
N LYS A 138 11.06 -16.57 62.55
CA LYS A 138 11.01 -17.54 61.40
C LYS A 138 9.68 -18.13 60.83
N LYS A 139 9.55 -18.00 59.48
CA LYS A 139 9.32 -19.04 58.41
C LYS A 139 8.32 -18.57 57.30
N GLY A 140 8.68 -18.73 56.00
CA GLY A 140 7.88 -18.40 54.78
C GLY A 140 6.75 -19.40 54.45
N PRO A 141 6.15 -19.49 53.22
CA PRO A 141 6.64 -19.09 51.87
C PRO A 141 5.59 -18.58 50.80
N ASN A 142 6.09 -18.28 49.58
CA ASN A 142 5.56 -18.36 48.19
C ASN A 142 4.20 -17.76 47.72
N PHE A 143 4.23 -16.84 46.74
CA PHE A 143 3.12 -16.51 45.83
C PHE A 143 3.61 -16.40 44.37
N THR A 144 2.86 -17.04 43.46
CA THR A 144 3.07 -17.12 42.01
C THR A 144 2.54 -15.88 41.28
N ILE A 145 3.34 -15.32 40.38
CA ILE A 145 2.97 -14.20 39.49
C ILE A 145 2.51 -14.79 38.14
N THR A 146 1.26 -14.55 37.77
CA THR A 146 0.77 -14.77 36.40
C THR A 146 1.27 -13.61 35.53
N LYS A 147 2.13 -13.92 34.54
CA LYS A 147 2.46 -13.00 33.45
C LYS A 147 1.18 -12.72 32.65
N ARG A 148 0.93 -11.44 32.38
CA ARG A 148 -0.15 -10.96 31.53
C ARG A 148 0.42 -10.93 30.10
N ASP A 149 -0.14 -11.74 29.21
CA ASP A 149 0.29 -11.85 27.82
C ASP A 149 0.05 -10.55 27.04
N THR A 150 0.98 -10.28 26.13
CA THR A 150 1.02 -9.13 25.21
C THR A 150 0.22 -9.37 23.93
N SER A 151 -0.76 -10.29 23.95
CA SER A 151 -1.61 -10.63 22.82
C SER A 151 -2.85 -9.73 22.69
N SER A 152 -3.13 -8.87 23.67
CA SER A 152 -4.35 -8.04 23.68
C SER A 152 -4.28 -6.75 22.87
N ILE A 153 -3.16 -6.46 22.19
CA ILE A 153 -3.00 -5.23 21.38
C ILE A 153 -3.46 -5.45 19.94
N ASN A 154 -3.39 -6.68 19.41
CA ASN A 154 -3.79 -6.96 18.02
C ASN A 154 -5.29 -7.25 17.87
N LEU A 155 -5.97 -7.71 18.95
CA LEU A 155 -7.42 -7.91 18.90
C LEU A 155 -8.22 -6.60 18.78
N SER A 156 -7.70 -5.47 19.25
CA SER A 156 -8.47 -4.21 19.18
C SER A 156 -8.60 -3.68 17.76
N ALA A 157 -7.59 -3.90 16.91
CA ALA A 157 -7.64 -3.44 15.52
C ALA A 157 -8.57 -4.32 14.65
N GLN A 158 -8.62 -5.62 14.90
CA GLN A 158 -9.59 -6.51 14.25
C GLN A 158 -11.02 -6.27 14.75
N MET A 159 -11.22 -6.04 16.05
CA MET A 159 -12.56 -5.69 16.57
C MET A 159 -13.08 -4.33 16.08
N ASP A 160 -12.21 -3.42 15.62
CA ASP A 160 -12.61 -2.16 15.00
C ASP A 160 -12.97 -2.30 13.51
N ARG A 161 -12.48 -3.34 12.80
CA ARG A 161 -12.91 -3.70 11.42
C ARG A 161 -14.25 -4.43 11.42
N ASN A 162 -14.49 -5.32 12.39
CA ASN A 162 -15.70 -6.16 12.43
C ASN A 162 -16.87 -5.47 13.18
N LYS A 163 -16.95 -4.14 13.12
CA LYS A 163 -18.10 -3.43 13.65
C LYS A 163 -19.23 -3.58 12.65
N THR A 164 -20.27 -4.32 13.04
CA THR A 164 -21.46 -4.48 12.22
C THR A 164 -22.04 -3.11 11.84
N LYS A 165 -22.67 -3.02 10.67
CA LYS A 165 -23.29 -1.80 10.13
C LYS A 165 -24.17 -1.08 11.17
N GLU A 166 -24.93 -1.85 11.95
CA GLU A 166 -25.78 -1.34 13.05
C GLU A 166 -24.95 -0.65 14.16
N GLN A 167 -23.79 -1.19 14.55
CA GLN A 167 -22.91 -0.58 15.54
C GLN A 167 -22.31 0.74 15.03
N LEU A 168 -21.92 0.80 13.76
CA LEU A 168 -21.41 2.04 13.15
C LEU A 168 -22.51 3.11 13.07
N GLU A 169 -23.75 2.74 12.78
CA GLU A 169 -24.90 3.65 12.78
C GLU A 169 -25.24 4.16 14.19
N GLU A 170 -25.19 3.30 15.20
CA GLU A 170 -25.35 3.71 16.60
C GLU A 170 -24.23 4.64 17.06
N GLU A 171 -22.97 4.31 16.75
CA GLU A 171 -21.82 5.19 17.03
C GLU A 171 -21.96 6.54 16.32
N LYS A 172 -22.43 6.55 15.06
CA LYS A 172 -22.74 7.78 14.30
C LYS A 172 -23.85 8.57 14.96
N LYS A 173 -24.94 7.92 15.39
CA LYS A 173 -26.08 8.57 16.07
C LYS A 173 -25.68 9.17 17.41
N ILE A 174 -24.88 8.44 18.19
CA ILE A 174 -24.31 8.93 19.45
C ILE A 174 -23.36 10.10 19.18
N SER A 175 -22.48 9.99 18.18
CA SER A 175 -21.56 11.06 17.78
C SER A 175 -22.31 12.32 17.32
N LEU A 176 -23.38 12.17 16.54
CA LEU A 176 -24.24 13.26 16.11
C LEU A 176 -24.95 13.90 17.29
N SER A 177 -25.42 13.13 18.27
CA SER A 177 -26.05 13.67 19.48
C SER A 177 -25.09 14.51 20.33
N PHE A 178 -23.80 14.17 20.37
CA PHE A 178 -22.77 14.95 21.07
C PHE A 178 -22.42 16.23 20.31
N ARG A 179 -22.36 16.16 18.98
CA ARG A 179 -22.01 17.28 18.10
C ARG A 179 -23.15 18.28 17.94
N ILE A 180 -24.39 17.79 17.87
CA ILE A 180 -25.62 18.57 17.73
C ILE A 180 -26.25 18.71 19.11
N LYS A 181 -25.79 19.71 19.87
CA LYS A 181 -26.39 20.03 21.17
C LYS A 181 -27.79 20.60 20.96
N PRO A 182 -28.81 20.15 21.72
CA PRO A 182 -30.14 20.71 21.64
C PRO A 182 -30.13 22.20 21.99
N LEU A 183 -30.84 22.99 21.20
CA LEU A 183 -30.90 24.45 21.35
C LEU A 183 -31.85 24.81 22.50
N ASP A 184 -31.31 25.30 23.61
CA ASP A 184 -32.14 25.96 24.62
C ASP A 184 -32.34 27.43 24.24
N LEU A 185 -33.56 27.75 23.81
CA LEU A 185 -33.96 29.09 23.40
C LEU A 185 -34.80 29.80 24.47
N THR A 186 -35.05 29.16 25.62
CA THR A 186 -35.94 29.70 26.64
C THR A 186 -35.28 30.84 27.42
N GLY A 187 -35.96 31.98 27.52
CA GLY A 187 -35.46 33.16 28.25
C GLY A 187 -34.38 34.00 27.55
N LEU A 188 -34.04 33.72 26.28
CA LEU A 188 -33.14 34.58 25.50
C LEU A 188 -33.87 35.81 24.94
N GLY A 189 -33.29 37.00 25.13
CA GLY A 189 -33.77 38.24 24.50
C GLY A 189 -33.40 38.33 23.02
N GLU A 190 -34.10 39.18 22.26
CA GLU A 190 -33.99 39.30 20.79
C GLU A 190 -32.55 39.47 20.28
N SER A 191 -31.74 40.31 20.94
CA SER A 191 -30.33 40.51 20.54
C SER A 191 -29.49 39.24 20.66
N LYS A 192 -29.74 38.40 21.67
CA LYS A 192 -29.01 37.14 21.85
C LYS A 192 -29.48 36.06 20.89
N LEU A 193 -30.78 36.06 20.54
CA LEU A 193 -31.32 35.18 19.51
C LEU A 193 -30.71 35.48 18.13
N ARG A 194 -30.57 36.75 17.77
CA ARG A 194 -29.89 37.16 16.52
C ARG A 194 -28.42 36.72 16.49
N ALA A 195 -27.69 36.88 17.60
CA ALA A 195 -26.31 36.41 17.69
C ALA A 195 -26.21 34.89 17.55
N LYS A 196 -27.10 34.12 18.21
CA LYS A 196 -27.15 32.66 18.08
C LYS A 196 -27.48 32.20 16.66
N ALA A 197 -28.40 32.88 15.98
CA ALA A 197 -28.71 32.58 14.58
C ALA A 197 -27.48 32.81 13.67
N GLN A 198 -26.73 33.89 13.91
CA GLN A 198 -25.50 34.19 13.16
C GLN A 198 -24.41 33.13 13.39
N GLU A 199 -24.18 32.73 14.65
CA GLU A 199 -23.23 31.65 15.00
C GLU A 199 -23.58 30.32 14.32
N LEU A 200 -24.86 29.95 14.34
CA LEU A 200 -25.33 28.73 13.67
C LEU A 200 -25.15 28.82 12.16
N TRP A 201 -25.44 29.98 11.56
CA TRP A 201 -25.24 30.20 10.13
C TRP A 201 -23.76 30.07 9.73
N GLU A 202 -22.84 30.70 10.46
CA GLU A 202 -21.40 30.58 10.20
C GLU A 202 -20.92 29.12 10.35
N THR A 203 -21.45 28.41 11.35
CA THR A 203 -21.14 26.99 11.57
C THR A 203 -21.65 26.11 10.43
N ILE A 204 -22.87 26.33 9.95
CA ILE A 204 -23.45 25.61 8.81
C ILE A 204 -22.62 25.85 7.55
N VAL A 205 -22.27 27.10 7.25
CA VAL A 205 -21.44 27.43 6.08
C VAL A 205 -20.11 26.67 6.14
N LYS A 206 -19.47 26.64 7.32
CA LYS A 206 -18.22 25.89 7.51
C LYS A 206 -18.41 24.38 7.30
N LEU A 207 -19.44 23.78 7.89
CA LEU A 207 -19.71 22.35 7.73
C LEU A 207 -20.02 21.99 6.27
N GLU A 208 -20.70 22.86 5.52
CA GLU A 208 -20.95 22.60 4.10
C GLU A 208 -19.70 22.72 3.23
N THR A 209 -18.78 23.63 3.57
CA THR A 209 -17.47 23.65 2.90
C THR A 209 -16.64 22.41 3.20
N GLU A 210 -16.65 21.94 4.46
CA GLU A 210 -15.95 20.71 4.86
C GLU A 210 -16.56 19.48 4.18
N LYS A 211 -17.90 19.42 4.06
CA LYS A 211 -18.61 18.35 3.35
C LYS A 211 -18.22 18.31 1.86
N TYR A 212 -18.22 19.45 1.18
CA TYR A 212 -17.82 19.52 -0.22
C TYR A 212 -16.40 19.00 -0.46
N ASP A 213 -15.44 19.38 0.39
CA ASP A 213 -14.06 18.90 0.27
C ASP A 213 -13.94 17.39 0.55
N LEU A 214 -14.76 16.84 1.46
CA LEU A 214 -14.84 15.39 1.70
C LEU A 214 -15.44 14.64 0.51
N GLU A 215 -16.52 15.14 -0.07
CA GLU A 215 -17.14 14.54 -1.26
C GLU A 215 -16.19 14.54 -2.47
N GLU A 216 -15.44 15.62 -2.69
CA GLU A 216 -14.42 15.67 -3.75
C GLU A 216 -13.25 14.72 -3.48
N ARG A 217 -12.87 14.52 -2.21
CA ARG A 217 -11.87 13.51 -1.83
C ARG A 217 -12.39 12.10 -2.08
N GLN A 218 -13.64 11.81 -1.71
CA GLN A 218 -14.29 10.52 -1.94
C GLN A 218 -14.30 10.18 -3.43
N LYS A 219 -14.77 11.09 -4.29
CA LYS A 219 -14.77 10.88 -5.75
C LYS A 219 -13.39 10.54 -6.31
N ARG A 220 -12.34 11.16 -5.74
CA ARG A 220 -10.96 10.86 -6.13
C ARG A 220 -10.54 9.47 -5.67
N GLN A 221 -10.86 9.08 -4.44
CA GLN A 221 -10.59 7.75 -3.94
C GLN A 221 -11.33 6.68 -4.77
N ASP A 222 -12.59 6.93 -5.15
CA ASP A 222 -13.36 6.03 -6.01
C ASP A 222 -12.73 5.87 -7.39
N TYR A 223 -12.18 6.95 -7.94
CA TYR A 223 -11.43 6.90 -9.20
C TYR A 223 -10.14 6.09 -9.05
N ASP A 224 -9.36 6.37 -8.01
CA ASP A 224 -8.10 5.67 -7.73
C ASP A 224 -8.37 4.16 -7.50
N LEU A 225 -9.43 3.79 -6.78
CA LEU A 225 -9.87 2.41 -6.58
C LEU A 225 -10.27 1.73 -7.90
N LYS A 226 -11.05 2.41 -8.75
CA LYS A 226 -11.41 1.87 -10.08
C LYS A 226 -10.18 1.62 -10.95
N GLU A 227 -9.20 2.53 -10.93
CA GLU A 227 -7.95 2.37 -11.66
C GLU A 227 -7.13 1.19 -11.13
N LEU A 228 -7.05 1.02 -9.81
CA LEU A 228 -6.37 -0.11 -9.19
C LEU A 228 -7.04 -1.45 -9.51
N LYS A 229 -8.37 -1.53 -9.41
CA LYS A 229 -9.13 -2.74 -9.78
C LYS A 229 -8.91 -3.10 -11.26
N GLU A 230 -8.88 -2.13 -12.16
CA GLU A 230 -8.61 -2.39 -13.59
C GLU A 230 -7.16 -2.85 -13.82
N ARG A 231 -6.17 -2.26 -13.13
CA ARG A 231 -4.78 -2.71 -13.18
C ARG A 231 -4.62 -4.13 -12.66
N GLN A 232 -5.25 -4.47 -11.54
CA GLN A 232 -5.28 -5.82 -10.99
C GLN A 232 -5.90 -6.80 -12.00
N LYS A 233 -7.04 -6.44 -12.60
CA LYS A 233 -7.68 -7.24 -13.66
C LYS A 233 -6.77 -7.48 -14.87
N GLN A 234 -6.00 -6.47 -15.29
CA GLN A 234 -5.02 -6.61 -16.37
C GLN A 234 -3.86 -7.53 -15.99
N GLN A 235 -3.36 -7.43 -14.75
CA GLN A 235 -2.32 -8.34 -14.24
C GLN A 235 -2.83 -9.78 -14.21
N LEU A 236 -4.05 -10.01 -13.71
CA LEU A 236 -4.69 -11.33 -13.68
C LEU A 236 -4.91 -11.90 -15.09
N ARG A 237 -5.36 -11.08 -16.05
CA ARG A 237 -5.48 -11.45 -17.47
C ARG A 237 -4.14 -11.88 -18.06
N HIS A 238 -3.07 -11.12 -17.79
CA HIS A 238 -1.73 -11.46 -18.27
C HIS A 238 -1.17 -12.72 -17.59
N LYS A 239 -1.44 -12.92 -16.28
CA LYS A 239 -1.11 -14.14 -15.53
C LYS A 239 -1.85 -15.36 -16.11
N ALA A 240 -3.12 -15.20 -16.45
CA ALA A 240 -3.92 -16.25 -17.10
C ALA A 240 -3.36 -16.63 -18.48
N LEU A 241 -3.08 -15.63 -19.34
CA LEU A 241 -2.46 -15.84 -20.66
C LEU A 241 -1.10 -16.54 -20.55
N LYS A 242 -0.24 -16.14 -19.61
CA LYS A 242 1.05 -16.81 -19.34
C LYS A 242 0.89 -18.26 -18.89
N LYS A 243 -0.16 -18.57 -18.12
CA LYS A 243 -0.50 -19.94 -17.70
C LYS A 243 -1.22 -20.73 -18.81
N GLY A 244 -1.50 -20.13 -19.98
CA GLY A 244 -2.23 -20.75 -21.08
C GLY A 244 -3.72 -20.95 -20.79
N LEU A 245 -4.25 -20.24 -19.79
CA LEU A 245 -5.67 -20.18 -19.47
C LEU A 245 -6.35 -19.07 -20.30
N ASP A 246 -7.68 -19.10 -20.33
CA ASP A 246 -8.48 -18.03 -20.93
C ASP A 246 -8.22 -16.70 -20.18
N PRO A 247 -8.04 -15.56 -20.85
CA PRO A 247 -7.81 -14.26 -20.21
C PRO A 247 -8.75 -13.92 -19.04
N GLU A 248 -10.00 -14.38 -19.04
CA GLU A 248 -10.95 -14.11 -17.94
C GLU A 248 -11.02 -15.23 -16.88
N ALA A 249 -10.22 -16.29 -17.01
CA ALA A 249 -10.29 -17.44 -16.11
C ALA A 249 -9.83 -17.14 -14.68
N LEU A 250 -9.09 -16.05 -14.48
CA LEU A 250 -8.54 -15.64 -13.19
C LEU A 250 -9.16 -14.33 -12.67
N THR A 251 -10.23 -13.84 -13.32
CA THR A 251 -10.89 -12.57 -12.97
C THR A 251 -12.32 -12.75 -12.45
N GLY A 252 -12.75 -13.99 -12.23
CA GLY A 252 -14.08 -14.29 -11.66
C GLY A 252 -13.98 -14.69 -10.20
N LYS A 253 -15.11 -14.66 -9.49
CA LYS A 253 -15.26 -15.01 -8.06
C LYS A 253 -14.67 -16.36 -7.68
N TYR A 254 -14.65 -17.31 -8.62
CA TYR A 254 -14.16 -18.66 -8.36
C TYR A 254 -12.88 -18.97 -9.13
N PRO A 255 -11.95 -19.75 -8.53
CA PRO A 255 -10.75 -20.20 -9.22
C PRO A 255 -11.04 -20.89 -10.57
N PRO A 256 -10.12 -20.80 -11.54
CA PRO A 256 -10.31 -21.37 -12.87
C PRO A 256 -10.56 -22.87 -12.81
N LYS A 257 -11.64 -23.33 -13.45
CA LYS A 257 -11.98 -24.75 -13.52
C LYS A 257 -10.89 -25.55 -14.23
N ILE A 258 -10.38 -26.56 -13.55
CA ILE A 258 -9.37 -27.47 -14.12
C ILE A 258 -10.05 -28.39 -15.14
N GLN A 259 -9.56 -28.40 -16.38
CA GLN A 259 -10.04 -29.33 -17.40
C GLN A 259 -9.46 -30.73 -17.15
N VAL A 260 -10.30 -31.64 -16.65
CA VAL A 260 -9.91 -33.04 -16.37
C VAL A 260 -9.78 -33.93 -17.61
N ALA A 261 -10.18 -33.42 -18.79
CA ALA A 261 -10.07 -34.11 -20.07
C ALA A 261 -9.80 -33.10 -21.18
N SER A 262 -8.97 -33.48 -22.17
CA SER A 262 -8.71 -32.61 -23.31
C SER A 262 -9.92 -32.53 -24.25
N LYS A 263 -10.19 -31.35 -24.82
CA LYS A 263 -11.19 -31.18 -25.90
C LYS A 263 -10.87 -32.01 -27.15
N TYR A 264 -9.62 -32.43 -27.31
CA TYR A 264 -9.15 -33.27 -28.42
C TYR A 264 -9.07 -34.77 -28.07
N GLU A 265 -9.50 -35.15 -26.86
CA GLU A 265 -9.56 -36.54 -26.41
C GLU A 265 -10.59 -37.32 -27.25
N ARG A 266 -10.11 -38.21 -28.13
CA ARG A 266 -10.99 -38.97 -29.03
C ARG A 266 -11.47 -40.30 -28.43
N ARG A 267 -10.98 -40.65 -27.24
CA ARG A 267 -11.35 -41.87 -26.52
C ARG A 267 -11.94 -41.48 -25.18
N VAL A 268 -13.08 -42.07 -24.83
CA VAL A 268 -13.70 -41.84 -23.52
C VAL A 268 -12.76 -42.38 -22.45
N ASP A 269 -12.30 -41.51 -21.55
CA ASP A 269 -11.44 -41.91 -20.43
C ASP A 269 -12.22 -42.82 -19.48
N THR A 270 -11.79 -44.08 -19.39
CA THR A 270 -12.42 -45.16 -18.62
C THR A 270 -12.07 -45.14 -17.13
N ARG A 271 -11.17 -44.24 -16.68
CA ARG A 271 -10.82 -44.09 -15.26
C ARG A 271 -12.00 -43.51 -14.47
N SER A 272 -12.07 -43.78 -13.16
CA SER A 272 -13.09 -43.22 -12.28
C SER A 272 -12.88 -41.70 -12.07
N TYR A 273 -13.88 -40.98 -11.57
CA TYR A 273 -13.75 -39.55 -11.28
C TYR A 273 -12.64 -39.30 -10.25
N ASP A 274 -12.59 -40.10 -9.18
CA ASP A 274 -11.57 -39.98 -8.13
C ASP A 274 -10.15 -40.22 -8.67
N ASP A 275 -9.99 -41.18 -9.58
CA ASP A 275 -8.68 -41.44 -10.22
C ASP A 275 -8.26 -40.31 -11.15
N LYS A 276 -9.22 -39.64 -11.82
CA LYS A 276 -8.95 -38.46 -12.63
C LYS A 276 -8.61 -37.26 -11.76
N LYS A 277 -9.36 -37.04 -10.68
CA LYS A 277 -9.13 -35.95 -9.72
C LYS A 277 -7.72 -36.03 -9.14
N LYS A 278 -7.28 -37.21 -8.69
CA LYS A 278 -5.94 -37.45 -8.14
C LYS A 278 -4.79 -37.11 -9.09
N LEU A 279 -5.00 -37.17 -10.41
CA LEU A 279 -3.97 -36.75 -11.37
C LEU A 279 -3.74 -35.23 -11.36
N PHE A 280 -4.71 -34.45 -10.88
CA PHE A 280 -4.67 -32.99 -10.81
C PHE A 280 -4.57 -32.46 -9.37
N GLU A 281 -4.53 -33.31 -8.34
CA GLU A 281 -4.30 -32.93 -6.92
C GLU A 281 -2.85 -32.47 -6.65
N GLY A 282 -2.02 -32.31 -7.68
CA GLY A 282 -0.63 -31.87 -7.54
C GLY A 282 0.28 -32.96 -6.96
N GLY A 283 1.45 -32.56 -6.46
CA GLY A 283 2.41 -33.47 -5.85
C GLY A 283 3.53 -34.00 -6.76
N TYR A 284 3.52 -33.67 -8.05
CA TYR A 284 4.66 -33.96 -8.93
C TYR A 284 5.90 -33.14 -8.52
N ILE A 285 5.71 -31.90 -8.08
CA ILE A 285 6.79 -31.03 -7.59
C ILE A 285 7.36 -31.60 -6.29
N THR A 286 6.50 -31.93 -5.32
CA THR A 286 6.93 -32.52 -4.04
C THR A 286 7.64 -33.86 -4.25
N MET A 287 7.12 -34.74 -5.12
CA MET A 287 7.78 -35.99 -5.50
C MET A 287 9.15 -35.75 -6.15
N MET A 288 9.29 -34.74 -7.01
CA MET A 288 10.56 -34.40 -7.65
C MET A 288 11.56 -33.79 -6.67
N ASP A 289 11.09 -33.00 -5.71
CA ASP A 289 11.92 -32.42 -4.65
C ASP A 289 12.36 -33.48 -3.65
N GLU A 290 11.48 -34.40 -3.25
CA GLU A 290 11.81 -35.59 -2.46
C GLU A 290 12.87 -36.43 -3.17
N MET A 291 12.69 -36.70 -4.47
CA MET A 291 13.66 -37.45 -5.27
C MET A 291 15.01 -36.70 -5.35
N ARG A 292 15.00 -35.38 -5.53
CA ARG A 292 16.21 -34.54 -5.58
C ARG A 292 16.93 -34.55 -4.23
N ASN A 293 16.18 -34.46 -3.13
CA ASN A 293 16.72 -34.50 -1.78
C ASN A 293 17.31 -35.88 -1.47
N GLU A 294 16.62 -36.96 -1.86
CA GLU A 294 17.13 -38.32 -1.70
C GLU A 294 18.44 -38.54 -2.49
N LEU A 295 18.52 -38.02 -3.72
CA LEU A 295 19.76 -38.01 -4.52
C LEU A 295 20.87 -37.20 -3.86
N TRP A 296 20.55 -36.03 -3.30
CA TRP A 296 21.50 -35.21 -2.57
C TRP A 296 22.01 -35.93 -1.33
N GLN A 297 21.12 -36.51 -0.52
CA GLN A 297 21.46 -37.29 0.67
C GLN A 297 22.36 -38.47 0.32
N LYS A 298 22.02 -39.25 -0.71
CA LYS A 298 22.87 -40.34 -1.23
C LYS A 298 24.27 -39.85 -1.64
N ARG A 299 24.37 -38.65 -2.23
CA ARG A 299 25.64 -38.04 -2.63
C ARG A 299 26.43 -37.54 -1.41
N ASN A 300 25.75 -36.90 -0.46
CA ASN A 300 26.34 -36.40 0.77
C ASN A 300 26.87 -37.54 1.63
N ASP A 301 26.08 -38.61 1.80
CA ASP A 301 26.48 -39.85 2.47
C ASP A 301 27.75 -40.46 1.86
N ARG A 302 27.84 -40.47 0.52
CA ARG A 302 29.03 -40.96 -0.17
C ARG A 302 30.24 -40.06 0.09
N PHE A 303 30.02 -38.75 0.18
CA PHE A 303 31.06 -37.77 0.45
C PHE A 303 31.57 -37.84 1.90
N THR A 304 30.68 -37.94 2.88
CA THR A 304 31.03 -38.05 4.32
C THR A 304 31.72 -39.38 4.63
N LYS A 305 31.31 -40.47 3.98
CA LYS A 305 31.96 -41.80 4.10
C LYS A 305 33.30 -41.88 3.37
N ARG A 306 33.68 -40.88 2.57
CA ARG A 306 34.99 -40.86 1.90
C ARG A 306 36.09 -40.67 2.95
N ARG A 307 37.09 -41.56 2.94
CA ARG A 307 38.33 -41.37 3.69
C ARG A 307 38.94 -40.03 3.26
N ARG A 308 38.90 -39.02 4.13
CA ARG A 308 39.60 -37.76 3.87
C ARG A 308 41.09 -38.09 3.71
N PRO A 309 41.73 -37.76 2.58
CA PRO A 309 43.16 -37.95 2.47
C PRO A 309 43.81 -37.08 3.55
N LYS A 310 44.41 -37.73 4.56
CA LYS A 310 45.28 -37.02 5.48
C LYS A 310 46.42 -36.48 4.63
N LEU A 311 46.55 -35.16 4.51
CA LEU A 311 47.76 -34.59 3.95
C LEU A 311 48.93 -35.20 4.72
N PRO A 312 50.01 -35.65 4.05
CA PRO A 312 51.18 -36.15 4.75
C PRO A 312 51.57 -35.16 5.83
N LYS A 313 51.68 -35.64 7.09
CA LYS A 313 52.06 -34.78 8.21
C LYS A 313 53.45 -34.23 7.88
N TRP A 314 53.51 -32.94 7.58
CA TRP A 314 54.74 -32.27 7.20
C TRP A 314 55.66 -32.24 8.43
N PHE A 315 56.62 -33.14 8.50
CA PHE A 315 57.66 -33.19 9.53
C PHE A 315 58.81 -32.27 9.13
N GLY A 316 58.59 -30.97 9.26
CA GLY A 316 59.60 -29.95 9.03
C GLY A 316 59.06 -28.58 9.42
N GLU A 317 59.91 -27.72 9.95
CA GLU A 317 59.52 -26.35 10.27
C GLU A 317 58.88 -25.70 9.03
N ARG A 318 57.75 -25.03 9.25
CA ARG A 318 57.04 -24.25 8.21
C ARG A 318 58.08 -23.35 7.54
N PRO A 319 58.26 -23.37 6.21
CA PRO A 319 59.27 -22.55 5.54
C PRO A 319 59.08 -21.08 5.93
N GLY A 320 60.00 -20.54 6.73
CA GLY A 320 59.96 -19.15 7.23
C GLY A 320 60.06 -18.95 8.74
N LYS A 321 60.03 -20.00 9.59
CA LYS A 321 60.27 -19.83 11.04
C LYS A 321 61.77 -19.64 11.30
N LYS A 322 62.17 -18.53 11.91
CA LYS A 322 63.58 -18.23 12.25
C LYS A 322 63.93 -18.80 13.63
N PRO A 323 65.19 -19.20 13.87
CA PRO A 323 65.61 -19.71 15.18
C PRO A 323 65.43 -18.63 16.25
N GLY A 324 64.59 -18.89 17.26
CA GLY A 324 64.41 -18.02 18.42
C GLY A 324 62.99 -17.46 18.64
N ASP A 325 62.01 -17.76 17.80
CA ASP A 325 60.61 -17.43 18.10
C ASP A 325 60.02 -18.43 19.10
N ALA A 326 59.33 -17.91 20.12
CA ALA A 326 58.77 -18.66 21.24
C ALA A 326 57.97 -19.89 20.79
N GLU A 327 58.09 -21.00 21.54
CA GLU A 327 57.25 -22.18 21.39
C GLU A 327 55.79 -21.74 21.52
N THR A 328 55.11 -21.68 20.38
CA THR A 328 53.67 -21.45 20.35
C THR A 328 53.05 -22.72 20.95
N PRO A 329 52.36 -22.63 22.09
CA PRO A 329 52.07 -23.77 22.94
C PRO A 329 51.26 -24.84 22.20
N GLU A 330 51.89 -26.00 22.02
CA GLU A 330 51.22 -27.26 21.71
C GLU A 330 50.55 -27.72 23.01
N GLY A 331 49.37 -27.16 23.29
CA GLY A 331 48.70 -27.35 24.57
C GLY A 331 47.36 -26.63 24.74
N GLU A 332 46.57 -26.51 23.68
CA GLU A 332 45.12 -26.26 23.76
C GLU A 332 44.41 -27.20 22.77
N GLU A 333 44.40 -28.49 23.09
CA GLU A 333 43.41 -29.43 22.54
C GLU A 333 42.61 -30.03 23.70
N GLU A 334 41.94 -29.16 24.46
CA GLU A 334 40.61 -29.43 25.03
C GLU A 334 40.06 -28.17 25.72
N GLY A 335 39.09 -27.51 25.07
CA GLY A 335 38.11 -26.65 25.75
C GLY A 335 38.12 -25.15 25.42
N LYS A 336 37.02 -24.72 24.79
CA LYS A 336 36.42 -23.37 24.76
C LYS A 336 37.05 -22.26 23.90
N ALA A 337 36.38 -21.99 22.77
CA ALA A 337 36.06 -20.68 22.20
C ALA A 337 35.48 -20.97 20.80
N ASP A 338 34.38 -20.43 20.31
CA ASP A 338 33.43 -19.49 20.86
C ASP A 338 32.11 -19.76 20.15
N GLU A 339 31.05 -19.54 20.90
CA GLU A 339 29.74 -19.11 20.46
C GLU A 339 29.91 -18.02 19.38
N ILE A 340 29.55 -18.33 18.13
CA ILE A 340 29.19 -17.33 17.13
C ILE A 340 27.77 -17.69 16.74
N GLU A 341 26.87 -16.79 17.10
CA GLU A 341 25.46 -16.76 16.79
C GLU A 341 25.18 -17.27 15.37
N GLU A 342 24.35 -18.31 15.29
CA GLU A 342 23.55 -18.61 14.11
C GLU A 342 22.51 -17.49 14.00
N ASP A 343 22.91 -16.39 13.38
CA ASP A 343 21.98 -15.43 12.79
C ASP A 343 22.05 -15.57 11.26
N GLU A 344 20.87 -15.46 10.66
CA GLU A 344 20.55 -15.44 9.22
C GLU A 344 20.75 -16.76 8.46
N ILE A 345 19.66 -17.47 8.20
CA ILE A 345 18.93 -17.46 6.91
C ILE A 345 17.65 -18.31 7.11
N GLU A 346 16.61 -17.70 7.68
CA GLU A 346 15.26 -18.28 7.78
C GLU A 346 14.17 -17.24 7.41
N GLU A 347 14.48 -16.30 6.52
CA GLU A 347 13.55 -15.21 6.16
C GLU A 347 12.74 -15.43 4.88
N VAL A 348 12.97 -16.49 4.10
CA VAL A 348 12.32 -16.61 2.76
C VAL A 348 11.11 -17.56 2.74
N ALA A 349 10.98 -18.46 3.73
CA ALA A 349 9.90 -19.46 3.76
C ALA A 349 8.71 -19.05 4.65
N VAL A 350 8.89 -18.05 5.51
CA VAL A 350 7.82 -17.51 6.38
C VAL A 350 6.97 -16.49 5.61
N GLU A 351 7.59 -15.73 4.69
CA GLU A 351 6.92 -14.70 3.89
C GLU A 351 5.91 -15.30 2.90
N GLU A 352 6.22 -16.43 2.22
CA GLU A 352 5.27 -17.11 1.32
C GLU A 352 4.07 -17.73 2.07
N VAL A 353 4.26 -18.16 3.32
CA VAL A 353 3.17 -18.75 4.13
C VAL A 353 2.31 -17.65 4.77
N GLU A 354 2.89 -16.51 5.14
CA GLU A 354 2.09 -15.33 5.54
C GLU A 354 1.30 -14.76 4.35
N GLU A 355 1.85 -14.75 3.13
CA GLU A 355 1.15 -14.24 1.94
C GLU A 355 -0.04 -15.14 1.54
N GLU A 356 0.09 -16.47 1.62
CA GLU A 356 -1.05 -17.39 1.39
C GLU A 356 -2.15 -17.28 2.47
N VAL A 357 -1.78 -17.09 3.74
CA VAL A 357 -2.76 -16.93 4.83
C VAL A 357 -3.49 -15.59 4.75
N VAL A 358 -2.82 -14.54 4.26
CA VAL A 358 -3.44 -13.22 4.03
C VAL A 358 -4.37 -13.24 2.80
N GLU A 359 -4.03 -13.98 1.73
CA GLU A 359 -4.94 -14.17 0.59
C GLU A 359 -6.20 -14.98 1.00
N GLU A 360 -6.08 -16.01 1.85
CA GLU A 360 -7.25 -16.75 2.36
C GLU A 360 -8.14 -15.89 3.30
N GLU A 361 -7.56 -15.05 4.18
CA GLU A 361 -8.36 -14.13 5.03
C GLU A 361 -9.05 -13.02 4.22
N GLU A 362 -8.43 -12.51 3.13
CA GLU A 362 -9.10 -11.53 2.24
C GLU A 362 -10.24 -12.17 1.43
N GLU A 363 -10.12 -13.44 1.01
CA GLU A 363 -11.21 -14.16 0.33
C GLU A 363 -12.40 -14.43 1.28
N GLU A 364 -12.17 -14.77 2.55
CA GLU A 364 -13.26 -14.93 3.53
C GLU A 364 -13.97 -13.61 3.86
N GLU A 365 -13.25 -12.47 3.93
CA GLU A 365 -13.87 -11.14 4.13
C GLU A 365 -14.71 -10.71 2.90
N GLU A 366 -14.27 -10.98 1.67
CA GLU A 366 -15.07 -10.68 0.46
C GLU A 366 -16.33 -11.58 0.35
N GLU A 367 -16.28 -12.83 0.85
CA GLU A 367 -17.47 -13.69 0.89
C GLU A 367 -18.51 -13.21 1.93
N GLU A 368 -18.08 -12.75 3.11
CA GLU A 368 -19.01 -12.19 4.12
C GLU A 368 -19.63 -10.86 3.67
N GLU A 369 -18.89 -9.96 3.00
CA GLU A 369 -19.45 -8.70 2.48
C GLU A 369 -20.49 -8.94 1.36
N GLU A 370 -20.27 -9.93 0.48
CA GLU A 370 -21.25 -10.24 -0.57
C GLU A 370 -22.51 -10.94 -0.03
N GLU A 371 -22.42 -11.76 1.02
CA GLU A 371 -23.61 -12.33 1.68
C GLU A 371 -24.44 -11.24 2.39
N GLU A 372 -23.79 -10.25 3.02
CA GLU A 372 -24.51 -9.10 3.62
C GLU A 372 -25.19 -8.21 2.56
N GLU A 373 -24.56 -7.97 1.39
CA GLU A 373 -25.20 -7.22 0.30
C GLU A 373 -26.41 -7.96 -0.30
N GLU A 374 -26.36 -9.30 -0.44
CA GLU A 374 -27.49 -10.09 -0.90
C GLU A 374 -28.66 -10.09 0.12
N GLU A 375 -28.38 -10.14 1.43
CA GLU A 375 -29.42 -10.03 2.46
C GLU A 375 -30.08 -8.62 2.48
N GLU A 376 -29.32 -7.55 2.20
CA GLU A 376 -29.86 -6.19 2.09
C GLU A 376 -30.75 -5.98 0.86
N GLU A 377 -30.40 -6.57 -0.28
CA GLU A 377 -31.26 -6.53 -1.47
C GLU A 377 -32.57 -7.32 -1.27
N GLU A 378 -32.53 -8.44 -0.54
CA GLU A 378 -33.75 -9.19 -0.20
C GLU A 378 -34.65 -8.45 0.80
N GLU A 379 -34.10 -7.69 1.76
CA GLU A 379 -34.89 -6.86 2.69
C GLU A 379 -35.48 -5.59 2.04
N GLU A 380 -34.86 -5.04 0.99
CA GLU A 380 -35.43 -3.90 0.24
C GLU A 380 -36.55 -4.30 -0.75
N GLU A 381 -36.63 -5.57 -1.14
CA GLU A 381 -37.68 -6.09 -2.03
C GLU A 381 -38.96 -6.60 -1.31
N GLU A 382 -38.95 -6.75 0.02
CA GLU A 382 -40.12 -7.13 0.85
C GLU A 382 -40.88 -5.93 1.45
#